data_AF-A0A561R3U9-F1
#
_entry.id   AF-A0A561R3U9-F1
#
_cell.length_a   1.000
_cell.length_b   1.000
_cell.length_c   1.000
_cell.angle_alpha   90.00
_cell.angle_beta   90.00
_cell.angle_gamma   90.00
#
_symmetry.space_group_name_H-M   'P 1'
#
loop_
_entity.id
_entity.type
_entity.pdbx_description
1 polymer ?
#
loop_
_entity_poly.entity_id
_entity_poly.type
_entity_poly.pdbx_seq_one_letter_code
_entity_poly.pdbx_strand_id
1 'polypeptide(L)' 'MTGYRLSPAAEADLDDIWAYTATNWSRDQANGYVSNLFDMFIVLGDSPDLGQSVE' A
#
# COMPACT_ATOMS: atom_id res chain seq x y z
N MET A 1 7.18 -1.17 -17.31
CA MET A 1 6.50 0.10 -16.96
C MET A 1 5.84 -0.15 -15.63
N THR A 2 6.01 0.72 -14.64
CA THR A 2 5.29 0.59 -13.36
C THR A 2 3.80 0.84 -13.62
N GLY A 3 2.96 -0.18 -13.39
CA GLY A 3 1.54 -0.19 -13.78
C GLY A 3 0.60 0.66 -12.93
N TYR A 4 1.09 1.41 -11.94
CA TYR A 4 0.24 2.23 -11.06
C TYR A 4 0.88 3.58 -10.72
N ARG A 5 0.04 4.49 -10.22
CA ARG A 5 0.43 5.78 -9.63
C ARG A 5 -0.37 5.98 -8.34
N LEU A 6 0.29 6.51 -7.32
CA LEU A 6 -0.37 6.91 -6.08
C LEU A 6 -0.73 8.41 -6.16
N SER A 7 -1.86 8.77 -5.56
CA SER A 7 -2.18 10.17 -5.32
C SER A 7 -1.39 10.67 -4.10
N PRO A 8 -1.18 11.99 -3.94
CA PRO A 8 -0.55 12.53 -2.74
C PRO A 8 -1.26 12.13 -1.44
N ALA A 9 -2.59 11.96 -1.48
CA ALA A 9 -3.36 11.50 -0.34
C ALA A 9 -3.02 10.03 0.01
N ALA A 10 -2.95 9.15 -1.01
CA ALA A 10 -2.59 7.75 -0.79
C ALA A 10 -1.16 7.57 -0.27
N GLU A 11 -0.22 8.44 -0.65
CA GLU A 11 1.13 8.46 -0.08
C GLU A 11 1.11 8.86 1.40
N ALA A 12 0.35 9.91 1.76
CA ALA A 12 0.19 10.32 3.16
C ALA A 12 -0.48 9.22 4.01
N ASP A 13 -1.47 8.52 3.46
CA ASP A 13 -2.13 7.39 4.14
C ASP A 13 -1.12 6.26 4.45
N LEU A 14 -0.17 5.97 3.55
CA LEU A 14 0.87 4.98 3.78
C LEU A 14 1.83 5.40 4.90
N ASP A 15 2.20 6.68 4.97
CA ASP A 15 3.03 7.22 6.04
C ASP A 15 2.31 7.11 7.41
N ASP A 16 1.03 7.45 7.47
CA ASP A 16 0.22 7.33 8.68
C ASP A 16 0.06 5.87 9.13
N ILE A 17 -0.21 4.96 8.19
CA ILE A 17 -0.27 3.51 8.44
C ILE A 17 1.07 3.01 8.98
N TRP A 18 2.18 3.41 8.37
CA TRP A 18 3.52 3.00 8.81
C TRP A 18 3.82 3.51 10.21
N ALA A 19 3.58 4.80 10.47
CA ALA A 19 3.83 5.44 11.76
C ALA A 19 3.01 4.77 12.87
N TYR A 20 1.71 4.57 12.63
CA TYR A 20 0.85 3.86 13.56
C TYR A 20 1.35 2.44 13.82
N THR A 21 1.71 1.70 12.77
CA THR A 21 2.14 0.29 12.91
C THR A 21 3.48 0.20 13.66
N ALA A 22 4.41 1.11 13.39
CA ALA A 22 5.71 1.16 14.03
C ALA A 22 5.61 1.50 15.53
N THR A 23 4.69 2.40 15.89
CA THR A 23 4.42 2.78 17.28
C THR A 23 3.75 1.67 18.08
N ASN A 24 2.78 0.96 17.48
CA ASN A 24 1.95 0.00 18.20
C ASN A 24 2.54 -1.42 18.25
N TRP A 25 3.36 -1.80 17.27
CA TRP A 25 3.89 -3.16 17.18
C TRP A 25 5.41 -3.21 16.99
N SER A 26 5.93 -2.80 15.84
CA SER A 26 7.37 -2.70 15.58
C SER A 26 7.67 -2.07 14.21
N ARG A 27 8.88 -1.54 14.03
CA ARG A 27 9.34 -1.07 12.71
C ARG A 27 9.38 -2.18 11.66
N ASP A 28 9.77 -3.39 12.05
CA ASP A 28 9.82 -4.53 11.13
C ASP A 28 8.42 -4.89 10.63
N GLN A 29 7.41 -4.84 11.50
CA GLN A 29 6.02 -5.02 11.09
C GLN A 29 5.51 -3.90 10.22
N ALA A 30 5.87 -2.64 10.50
CA ALA A 30 5.50 -1.50 9.65
C ALA A 30 6.09 -1.63 8.23
N ASN A 31 7.38 -1.96 8.15
CA ASN A 31 8.07 -2.21 6.88
C ASN A 31 7.44 -3.37 6.11
N GLY A 32 7.17 -4.49 6.79
CA GLY A 32 6.54 -5.66 6.18
C GLY A 32 5.14 -5.35 5.67
N TYR A 33 4.34 -4.62 6.45
CA TYR A 33 2.98 -4.27 6.09
C TYR A 33 2.92 -3.38 4.85
N VAL A 34 3.72 -2.30 4.82
CA VAL A 34 3.78 -1.38 3.67
C VAL A 34 4.38 -2.05 2.43
N SER A 35 5.39 -2.91 2.59
CA SER A 35 5.94 -3.69 1.47
C SER A 35 4.88 -4.58 0.81
N ASN A 36 4.06 -5.27 1.61
CA ASN A 36 2.98 -6.11 1.09
C ASN A 36 1.92 -5.30 0.32
N LEU A 37 1.65 -4.05 0.73
CA LEU A 37 0.75 -3.16 -0.02
C LEU A 37 1.35 -2.80 -1.39
N PHE A 38 2.64 -2.46 -1.44
CA PHE A 38 3.32 -2.17 -2.71
C PHE A 38 3.37 -3.38 -3.65
N ASP A 39 3.61 -4.58 -3.13
CA ASP A 39 3.56 -5.82 -3.92
C ASP A 39 2.17 -6.00 -4.56
N MET A 40 1.10 -5.73 -3.81
CA MET A 40 -0.26 -5.80 -4.33
C MET A 40 -0.55 -4.70 -5.37
N PHE A 41 -0.03 -3.49 -5.19
CA PHE A 41 -0.18 -2.41 -6.18
C PHE A 41 0.48 -2.75 -7.52
N ILE A 42 1.62 -3.46 -7.50
CA ILE A 42 2.24 -3.97 -8.73
C ILE A 42 1.30 -4.95 -9.43
N VAL A 43 0.76 -5.93 -8.68
CA VAL A 43 -0.19 -6.92 -9.23
C VAL A 43 -1.44 -6.25 -9.81
N LEU A 44 -2.03 -5.30 -9.08
CA LEU A 44 -3.23 -4.57 -9.54
C LEU A 44 -2.92 -3.64 -10.72
N GLY A 45 -1.73 -3.05 -10.77
CA GLY A 45 -1.29 -2.25 -11.91
C GLY A 45 -1.14 -3.09 -13.19
N ASP A 46 -0.68 -4.33 -13.05
CA ASP A 46 -0.53 -5.28 -14.16
C ASP A 46 -1.85 -6.00 -14.52
N SER A 47 -2.80 -6.11 -13.59
CA SER A 47 -4.12 -6.75 -13.80
C SER A 47 -5.24 -5.99 -13.05
N PRO A 48 -5.71 -4.85 -13.58
CA PRO A 48 -6.67 -3.98 -12.91
C PRO A 48 -8.05 -4.61 -12.64
N ASP A 49 -8.42 -5.64 -13.40
CA ASP A 49 -9.69 -6.38 -13.30
C ASP A 49 -9.77 -7.31 -12.08
N LEU A 50 -8.66 -7.52 -11.37
CA LEU A 50 -8.65 -8.21 -10.07
C LEU A 50 -9.34 -7.40 -8.97
N GLY A 51 -9.45 -6.08 -9.12
CA GLY A 51 -10.15 -5.22 -8.18
C GLY A 51 -11.65 -5.47 -8.21
N GLN A 52 -12.26 -5.69 -7.04
CA GLN A 52 -13.71 -5.73 -6.92
C GLN A 52 -14.26 -4.30 -6.93
N SER A 53 -15.23 -4.02 -7.82
CA SER A 53 -15.96 -2.75 -7.80
C SER A 53 -16.69 -2.59 -6.46
N VAL A 54 -16.52 -1.43 -5.85
CA VAL A 54 -17.22 -1.04 -4.63
C VAL A 54 -18.29 -0.02 -5.04
N GLU A 55 -19.56 -0.32 -4.77
CA GLU A 55 -20.69 0.60 -5.03
C GLU A 55 -20.73 1.77 -4.03
#